data_AF-A0A0K2H3R6-F1
#
_entry.id   AF-A0A0K2H3R6-F1
#
_cell.length_a   1.000
_cell.length_b   1.000
_cell.length_c   1.000
_cell.angle_alpha   90.00
_cell.angle_beta   90.00
_cell.angle_gamma   90.00
#
_symmetry.space_group_name_H-M   'P 1'
#
loop_
_entity.id
_entity.type
_entity.pdbx_description
1 polymer ?
#
loop_
_entity_poly.entity_id
_entity_poly.type
_entity_poly.pdbx_seq_one_letter_code
_entity_poly.pdbx_strand_id
1 'polypeptide(L)'
;MIDWHRDEDSIIRAGAQHDGKSPCSRYMVGRAGVDRDEWIRNHTEKQQPEKRNNALIWLARGAYYPVNEWLTAPLSERFTLQVKALIRRGSNIIIAGEAAAALHGFPLLLRHARIAVAGTGRRPLSSVKGPTSHSRLLHVTGRLEPVDVVKREGRWLTDIPKTAVDLCRARTSENGAVVADAALRGHCTEEELWATFDAYPRSPGNVRARKLLTEATTGAESIGESLVKQAAIAAGVAHPQSKRSPLLQQVAFYDAHGFIGRVDLFVPELGLVIEFDGNVKYGASSGETTQDAISKELAREKRLKNLGLIVVRIVWSQVLRGSAEEIIRRAAEDVRAQMDRGWSVYSGEYEVCEPYFEVEKEAIDLAIQRRKRWAEVGRLY
;
A
#
# COMPACT_ATOMS: atom_id res chain seq x y z
N MET A 1 -9.25 -3.00 35.59
CA MET A 1 -9.82 -3.06 34.23
C MET A 1 -10.66 -4.32 34.12
N ILE A 2 -11.68 -4.33 33.29
CA ILE A 2 -12.42 -5.53 32.92
C ILE A 2 -11.51 -6.35 32.02
N ASP A 3 -11.37 -7.63 32.34
CA ASP A 3 -10.64 -8.56 31.51
C ASP A 3 -11.59 -9.14 30.46
N TRP A 4 -11.49 -8.66 29.23
CA TRP A 4 -12.33 -9.11 28.12
C TRP A 4 -11.69 -10.31 27.45
N HIS A 5 -12.45 -11.40 27.27
CA HIS A 5 -11.97 -12.54 26.50
C HIS A 5 -11.80 -12.14 25.03
N ARG A 6 -10.58 -12.32 24.49
CA ARG A 6 -10.23 -12.05 23.09
C ARG A 6 -10.21 -13.35 22.29
N ASP A 7 -10.59 -13.29 21.01
CA ASP A 7 -10.42 -14.42 20.08
C ASP A 7 -8.99 -14.50 19.52
N GLU A 8 -8.74 -15.48 18.63
CA GLU A 8 -7.43 -15.68 17.97
C GLU A 8 -6.94 -14.48 17.13
N ASP A 9 -7.82 -13.50 16.84
CA ASP A 9 -7.46 -12.27 16.14
C ASP A 9 -7.35 -11.08 17.11
N SER A 10 -7.28 -11.35 18.42
CA SER A 10 -7.27 -10.36 19.50
C SER A 10 -8.54 -9.49 19.56
N ILE A 11 -9.64 -9.94 18.96
CA ILE A 11 -10.90 -9.18 18.90
C ILE A 11 -11.84 -9.64 20.02
N ILE A 12 -12.47 -8.67 20.68
CA ILE A 12 -13.48 -8.95 21.70
C ILE A 12 -14.79 -9.29 21.00
N ARG A 13 -15.26 -10.53 21.19
CA ARG A 13 -16.51 -11.02 20.57
C ARG A 13 -17.61 -11.08 21.62
N ALA A 14 -18.69 -10.35 21.41
CA ALA A 14 -19.81 -10.29 22.36
C ALA A 14 -20.39 -11.68 22.67
N GLY A 15 -20.48 -12.55 21.66
CA GLY A 15 -20.99 -13.91 21.83
C GLY A 15 -20.07 -14.84 22.64
N ALA A 16 -18.81 -14.46 22.89
CA ALA A 16 -17.85 -15.23 23.68
C ALA A 16 -17.71 -14.70 25.12
N GLN A 17 -18.49 -13.70 25.53
CA GLN A 17 -18.47 -13.14 26.87
C GLN A 17 -19.58 -13.75 27.73
N HIS A 18 -19.67 -15.08 27.77
CA HIS A 18 -20.79 -15.85 28.37
C HIS A 18 -21.02 -15.55 29.87
N ASP A 19 -20.08 -14.86 30.52
CA ASP A 19 -19.95 -14.66 31.96
C ASP A 19 -20.14 -13.18 32.36
N GLY A 20 -20.34 -12.28 31.38
CA GLY A 20 -20.18 -10.85 31.58
C GLY A 20 -21.31 -10.20 32.40
N LYS A 21 -21.01 -9.74 33.62
CA LYS A 21 -21.88 -8.87 34.44
C LYS A 21 -22.33 -7.58 33.72
N SER A 22 -21.68 -7.20 32.62
CA SER A 22 -22.07 -6.07 31.77
C SER A 22 -21.70 -6.33 30.30
N PRO A 23 -22.63 -6.11 29.35
CA PRO A 23 -22.38 -6.40 27.94
C PRO A 23 -21.36 -5.43 27.32
N CYS A 24 -20.57 -5.89 26.33
CA CYS A 24 -19.57 -5.05 25.63
C CYS A 24 -20.17 -3.75 25.07
N SER A 25 -21.43 -3.78 24.64
CA SER A 25 -22.16 -2.62 24.13
C SER A 25 -22.27 -1.47 25.15
N ARG A 26 -22.24 -1.76 26.46
CA ARG A 26 -22.23 -0.75 27.53
C ARG A 26 -20.96 0.11 27.50
N TYR A 27 -19.84 -0.49 27.10
CA TYR A 27 -18.53 0.16 27.05
C TYR A 27 -18.19 0.70 25.65
N MET A 28 -19.10 0.53 24.68
CA MET A 28 -18.94 1.06 23.34
C MET A 28 -19.00 2.59 23.36
N VAL A 29 -17.97 3.25 22.82
CA VAL A 29 -17.95 4.72 22.68
C VAL A 29 -18.26 5.19 21.25
N GLY A 30 -18.06 4.32 20.25
CA GLY A 30 -18.30 4.67 18.86
C GLY A 30 -18.03 3.53 17.90
N ARG A 31 -18.22 3.81 16.60
CA ARG A 31 -17.90 2.91 15.49
C ARG A 31 -16.58 3.30 14.86
N ALA A 32 -15.78 2.30 14.49
CA ALA A 32 -14.57 2.50 13.69
C ALA A 32 -14.90 3.18 12.35
N GLY A 33 -14.06 4.13 11.94
CA GLY A 33 -14.25 4.92 10.72
C GLY A 33 -13.01 5.72 10.36
N VAL A 34 -12.96 6.26 9.14
CA VAL A 34 -11.93 7.25 8.75
C VAL A 34 -12.23 8.55 9.51
N ASP A 35 -11.19 9.25 9.96
CA ASP A 35 -11.28 10.59 10.58
C ASP A 35 -12.16 10.69 11.83
N ARG A 36 -12.29 9.60 12.58
CA ARG A 36 -13.04 9.59 13.86
C ARG A 36 -12.16 9.67 15.08
N ASP A 37 -10.84 9.64 14.92
CA ASP A 37 -9.91 9.46 16.05
C ASP A 37 -10.00 10.58 17.08
N GLU A 38 -10.03 11.84 16.64
CA GLU A 38 -10.17 13.00 17.53
C GLU A 38 -11.52 12.97 18.25
N TRP A 39 -12.60 12.68 17.51
CA TRP A 39 -13.93 12.51 18.09
C TRP A 39 -13.93 11.39 19.14
N ILE A 40 -13.37 10.22 18.83
CA ILE A 40 -13.30 9.05 19.72
C ILE A 40 -12.52 9.42 20.98
N ARG A 41 -11.36 10.09 20.84
CA ARG A 41 -10.53 10.52 21.96
C ARG A 41 -11.30 11.45 22.90
N ASN A 42 -11.84 12.54 22.35
CA ASN A 42 -12.60 13.54 23.10
C ASN A 42 -13.85 12.94 23.78
N HIS A 43 -14.54 12.00 23.11
CA HIS A 43 -15.73 11.36 23.67
C HIS A 43 -15.39 10.34 24.76
N THR A 44 -14.24 9.67 24.65
CA THR A 44 -13.75 8.71 25.64
C THR A 44 -13.28 9.41 26.91
N GLU A 45 -12.58 10.55 26.77
CA GLU A 45 -12.08 11.35 27.90
C GLU A 45 -13.20 11.91 28.78
N LYS A 46 -14.35 12.24 28.18
CA LYS A 46 -15.54 12.73 28.91
C LYS A 46 -16.30 11.64 29.68
N GLN A 47 -15.95 10.36 29.52
CA GLN A 47 -16.62 9.27 30.26
C GLN A 47 -16.11 9.17 31.70
N GLN A 48 -16.94 8.60 32.58
CA GLN A 48 -16.51 8.25 33.95
C GLN A 48 -15.30 7.29 33.93
N PRO A 49 -14.42 7.32 34.94
CA PRO A 49 -13.15 6.57 34.94
C PRO A 49 -13.30 5.08 34.62
N GLU A 50 -14.32 4.41 35.15
CA GLU A 50 -14.59 3.00 34.87
C GLU A 50 -14.86 2.75 33.38
N LYS A 51 -15.73 3.55 32.75
CA LYS A 51 -16.08 3.39 31.33
C LYS A 51 -14.94 3.83 30.41
N ARG A 52 -14.21 4.89 30.79
CA ARG A 52 -13.03 5.38 30.06
C ARG A 52 -11.94 4.31 29.99
N ASN A 53 -11.61 3.68 31.11
CA ASN A 53 -10.54 2.68 31.18
C ASN A 53 -10.87 1.36 30.48
N ASN A 54 -12.17 1.12 30.19
CA ASN A 54 -12.64 -0.08 29.51
C ASN A 54 -13.32 0.24 28.18
N ALA A 55 -13.07 1.42 27.62
CA ALA A 55 -13.75 1.91 26.43
C ALA A 55 -13.47 1.02 25.21
N LEU A 56 -14.54 0.66 24.50
CA LEU A 56 -14.50 -0.20 23.33
C LEU A 56 -14.94 0.55 22.07
N ILE A 57 -14.29 0.28 20.96
CA ILE A 57 -14.73 0.68 19.63
C ILE A 57 -15.43 -0.49 18.94
N TRP A 58 -16.53 -0.21 18.27
CA TRP A 58 -17.25 -1.18 17.46
C TRP A 58 -16.59 -1.32 16.09
N LEU A 59 -16.13 -2.53 15.76
CA LEU A 59 -15.53 -2.85 14.47
C LEU A 59 -16.57 -3.38 13.48
N ALA A 60 -17.40 -4.32 13.94
CA ALA A 60 -18.48 -4.95 13.17
C ALA A 60 -19.51 -5.54 14.13
N ARG A 61 -20.61 -6.11 13.61
CA ARG A 61 -21.67 -6.72 14.45
C ARG A 61 -21.08 -7.74 15.42
N GLY A 62 -21.19 -7.46 16.73
CA GLY A 62 -20.69 -8.32 17.80
C GLY A 62 -19.17 -8.37 17.95
N ALA A 63 -18.44 -7.45 17.31
CA ALA A 63 -16.98 -7.39 17.32
C ALA A 63 -16.49 -6.02 17.80
N TYR A 64 -15.66 -6.02 18.84
CA TYR A 64 -15.20 -4.84 19.54
C TYR A 64 -13.69 -4.88 19.73
N TYR A 65 -13.09 -3.72 19.92
CA TYR A 65 -11.66 -3.57 20.20
C TYR A 65 -11.42 -2.48 21.25
N PRO A 66 -10.37 -2.56 22.09
CA PRO A 66 -10.06 -1.50 23.04
C PRO A 66 -9.71 -0.18 22.35
N VAL A 67 -10.24 0.94 22.85
CA VAL A 67 -10.03 2.28 22.24
C VAL A 67 -8.58 2.74 22.35
N ASN A 68 -7.94 2.50 23.49
CA ASN A 68 -6.53 2.85 23.72
C ASN A 68 -5.61 2.16 22.71
N GLU A 69 -5.81 0.86 22.46
CA GLU A 69 -5.05 0.10 21.47
C GLU A 69 -5.42 0.50 20.04
N TRP A 70 -6.70 0.76 19.77
CA TRP A 70 -7.14 1.26 18.47
C TRP A 70 -6.45 2.58 18.10
N LEU A 71 -6.44 3.55 19.01
CA LEU A 71 -5.91 4.90 18.72
C LEU A 71 -4.39 4.93 18.55
N THR A 72 -3.65 3.93 19.05
CA THR A 72 -2.20 3.81 18.85
C THR A 72 -1.83 2.90 17.68
N ALA A 73 -2.72 1.99 17.26
CA ALA A 73 -2.48 1.10 16.13
C ALA A 73 -2.28 1.87 14.81
N PRO A 74 -1.35 1.46 13.92
CA PRO A 74 -1.23 1.98 12.57
C PRO A 74 -2.52 1.79 11.75
N LEU A 75 -2.76 2.65 10.76
CA LEU A 75 -3.95 2.57 9.91
C LEU A 75 -4.08 1.22 9.18
N SER A 76 -2.95 0.62 8.78
CA SER A 76 -2.90 -0.71 8.15
C SER A 76 -3.43 -1.79 9.09
N GLU A 77 -2.94 -1.82 10.33
CA GLU A 77 -3.38 -2.77 11.35
C GLU A 77 -4.88 -2.60 11.63
N ARG A 78 -5.35 -1.37 11.82
CA ARG A 78 -6.77 -1.06 12.00
C ARG A 78 -7.64 -1.57 10.86
N PHE A 79 -7.18 -1.42 9.61
CA PHE A 79 -7.91 -1.92 8.45
C PHE A 79 -7.95 -3.46 8.46
N THR A 80 -6.84 -4.14 8.77
CA THR A 80 -6.83 -5.60 8.92
C THR A 80 -7.75 -6.07 10.06
N LEU A 81 -7.78 -5.38 11.20
CA LEU A 81 -8.70 -5.66 12.31
C LEU A 81 -10.16 -5.52 11.88
N GLN A 82 -10.50 -4.52 11.07
CA GLN A 82 -11.84 -4.39 10.49
C GLN A 82 -12.19 -5.56 9.56
N VAL A 83 -11.25 -5.99 8.70
CA VAL A 83 -11.44 -7.16 7.84
C VAL A 83 -11.65 -8.43 8.68
N LYS A 84 -10.80 -8.67 9.69
CA LYS A 84 -10.89 -9.85 10.59
C LYS A 84 -12.14 -9.82 11.48
N ALA A 85 -12.59 -8.64 11.89
CA ALA A 85 -13.84 -8.44 12.61
C ALA A 85 -15.04 -8.83 11.75
N LEU A 86 -15.02 -8.41 10.48
CA LEU A 86 -16.11 -8.63 9.54
C LEU A 86 -16.17 -10.08 9.03
N ILE A 87 -15.01 -10.66 8.71
CA ILE A 87 -14.89 -11.98 8.08
C ILE A 87 -14.16 -12.89 9.06
N ARG A 88 -14.91 -13.80 9.69
CA ARG A 88 -14.39 -14.71 10.70
C ARG A 88 -13.58 -15.86 10.08
N ARG A 89 -12.69 -16.42 10.88
CA ARG A 89 -12.04 -17.71 10.60
C ARG A 89 -13.10 -18.79 10.31
N GLY A 90 -12.81 -19.66 9.34
CA GLY A 90 -13.74 -20.70 8.89
C GLY A 90 -14.87 -20.21 7.97
N SER A 91 -14.95 -18.91 7.67
CA SER A 91 -15.88 -18.40 6.65
C SER A 91 -15.51 -18.93 5.27
N ASN A 92 -16.51 -19.31 4.48
CA ASN A 92 -16.35 -19.70 3.08
C ASN A 92 -16.38 -18.49 2.12
N ILE A 93 -16.23 -17.28 2.64
CA ILE A 93 -16.13 -16.06 1.84
C ILE A 93 -14.67 -15.88 1.41
N ILE A 94 -14.48 -15.55 0.14
CA ILE A 94 -13.16 -15.21 -0.39
C ILE A 94 -12.97 -13.70 -0.23
N ILE A 95 -11.92 -13.30 0.46
CA ILE A 95 -11.50 -11.90 0.60
C ILE A 95 -10.72 -11.51 -0.67
N ALA A 96 -10.99 -10.34 -1.23
CA ALA A 96 -10.35 -9.86 -2.45
C ALA A 96 -9.94 -8.39 -2.32
N GLY A 97 -9.32 -7.83 -3.37
CA GLY A 97 -8.99 -6.42 -3.49
C GLY A 97 -8.11 -5.90 -2.35
N GLU A 98 -8.36 -4.68 -1.87
CA GLU A 98 -7.55 -4.05 -0.82
C GLU A 98 -7.54 -4.84 0.49
N ALA A 99 -8.63 -5.55 0.82
CA ALA A 99 -8.68 -6.38 2.01
C ALA A 99 -7.78 -7.62 1.92
N ALA A 100 -7.73 -8.27 0.75
CA ALA A 100 -6.77 -9.35 0.53
C ALA A 100 -5.34 -8.81 0.53
N ALA A 101 -5.11 -7.67 -0.12
CA ALA A 101 -3.80 -7.04 -0.14
C ALA A 101 -3.29 -6.68 1.26
N ALA A 102 -4.15 -6.12 2.11
CA ALA A 102 -3.81 -5.79 3.48
C ALA A 102 -3.45 -7.04 4.31
N LEU A 103 -4.21 -8.13 4.14
CA LEU A 103 -3.89 -9.41 4.80
C LEU A 103 -2.64 -10.07 4.23
N HIS A 104 -2.23 -9.74 3.00
CA HIS A 104 -0.96 -10.15 2.43
C HIS A 104 0.24 -9.34 2.92
N GLY A 105 -0.01 -8.18 3.54
CA GLY A 105 1.03 -7.26 4.00
C GLY A 105 1.40 -6.18 2.98
N PHE A 106 0.62 -6.00 1.91
CA PHE A 106 0.89 -4.95 0.94
C PHE A 106 0.76 -3.54 1.53
N PRO A 107 1.61 -2.59 1.12
CA PRO A 107 1.42 -1.19 1.44
C PRO A 107 0.21 -0.64 0.66
N LEU A 108 -0.68 0.10 1.33
CA LEU A 108 -1.93 0.59 0.75
C LEU A 108 -2.24 2.02 1.17
N LEU A 109 -2.79 2.79 0.22
CA LEU A 109 -3.60 3.98 0.49
C LEU A 109 -4.96 3.53 1.03
N LEU A 110 -5.21 3.80 2.31
CA LEU A 110 -6.38 3.27 3.03
C LEU A 110 -7.60 4.19 3.08
N ARG A 111 -7.47 5.45 2.64
CA ARG A 111 -8.54 6.47 2.73
C ARG A 111 -9.86 6.03 2.07
N HIS A 112 -9.77 5.28 0.97
CA HIS A 112 -10.92 4.75 0.23
C HIS A 112 -10.91 3.22 0.13
N ALA A 113 -10.04 2.55 0.89
CA ALA A 113 -9.91 1.10 0.80
C ALA A 113 -11.23 0.41 1.20
N ARG A 114 -11.67 -0.52 0.35
CA ARG A 114 -12.90 -1.29 0.53
C ARG A 114 -12.57 -2.70 0.99
N ILE A 115 -13.53 -3.32 1.67
CA ILE A 115 -13.44 -4.73 2.04
C ILE A 115 -14.16 -5.50 0.94
N ALA A 116 -13.41 -5.87 -0.10
CA ALA A 116 -13.96 -6.62 -1.22
C ALA A 116 -14.08 -8.11 -0.87
N VAL A 117 -15.23 -8.70 -1.22
CA VAL A 117 -15.51 -10.12 -1.00
C VAL A 117 -16.13 -10.76 -2.22
N ALA A 118 -15.70 -11.98 -2.53
CA ALA A 118 -16.24 -12.83 -3.57
C ALA A 118 -16.90 -14.08 -2.96
N GLY A 119 -17.91 -14.61 -3.64
CA GLY A 119 -18.46 -15.93 -3.35
C GLY A 119 -17.60 -17.02 -3.98
N THR A 120 -17.69 -18.25 -3.47
CA THR A 120 -16.94 -19.42 -3.99
C THR A 120 -17.47 -19.99 -5.31
N GLY A 121 -18.40 -19.29 -5.98
CA GLY A 121 -19.09 -19.80 -7.18
C GLY A 121 -20.03 -20.99 -6.95
N ARG A 122 -19.92 -21.72 -5.83
CA ARG A 122 -20.72 -22.92 -5.51
C ARG A 122 -22.11 -22.62 -4.95
N ARG A 123 -22.37 -21.37 -4.57
CA ARG A 123 -23.65 -20.91 -4.01
C ARG A 123 -23.86 -19.42 -4.35
N PRO A 124 -25.09 -18.98 -4.71
CA PRO A 124 -25.40 -17.57 -4.84
C PRO A 124 -25.04 -16.83 -3.56
N LEU A 125 -24.48 -15.61 -3.65
CA LEU A 125 -24.07 -14.81 -2.49
C LEU A 125 -25.20 -14.60 -1.47
N SER A 126 -26.47 -14.64 -1.89
CA SER A 126 -27.65 -14.62 -1.02
C SER A 126 -27.76 -15.79 -0.05
N SER A 127 -27.04 -16.89 -0.29
CA SER A 127 -27.03 -18.11 0.51
C SER A 127 -25.73 -18.33 1.31
N VAL A 128 -24.75 -17.43 1.16
CA VAL A 128 -23.58 -17.37 2.02
C VAL A 128 -23.96 -16.52 3.22
N LYS A 129 -23.85 -17.07 4.45
CA LYS A 129 -23.99 -16.32 5.72
C LYS A 129 -22.81 -15.35 5.85
N GLY A 130 -22.78 -14.33 5.02
CA GLY A 130 -21.80 -13.27 5.02
C GLY A 130 -22.29 -12.02 5.73
N PRO A 131 -21.39 -11.07 6.00
CA PRO A 131 -21.78 -9.77 6.49
C PRO A 131 -22.64 -9.09 5.42
N THR A 132 -23.88 -8.73 5.75
CA THR A 132 -24.83 -8.12 4.81
C THR A 132 -24.84 -6.59 4.87
N SER A 133 -24.17 -5.98 5.85
CA SER A 133 -24.15 -4.51 6.01
C SER A 133 -22.88 -4.04 6.72
N HIS A 134 -21.97 -3.44 5.96
CA HIS A 134 -20.88 -2.59 6.45
C HIS A 134 -20.59 -1.55 5.37
N SER A 135 -20.38 -0.28 5.74
CA SER A 135 -20.22 0.83 4.80
C SER A 135 -19.05 0.70 3.80
N ARG A 136 -18.06 -0.14 4.12
CA ARG A 136 -16.88 -0.40 3.29
C ARG A 136 -16.93 -1.73 2.55
N LEU A 137 -17.93 -2.57 2.82
CA LEU A 137 -18.07 -3.86 2.16
C LEU A 137 -18.35 -3.62 0.67
N LEU A 138 -17.72 -4.43 -0.17
CA LEU A 138 -17.96 -4.48 -1.60
C LEU A 138 -18.10 -5.94 -2.02
N HIS A 139 -19.21 -6.29 -2.64
CA HIS A 139 -19.34 -7.59 -3.27
C HIS A 139 -18.78 -7.50 -4.68
N VAL A 140 -17.73 -8.27 -4.95
CA VAL A 140 -17.14 -8.37 -6.28
C VAL A 140 -17.62 -9.65 -6.95
N THR A 141 -17.83 -9.57 -8.25
CA THR A 141 -18.20 -10.70 -9.10
C THR A 141 -17.09 -10.94 -10.12
N GLY A 142 -16.95 -12.18 -10.55
CA GLY A 142 -15.89 -12.59 -11.46
C GLY A 142 -15.60 -14.06 -11.28
N ARG A 143 -15.02 -14.68 -12.31
CA ARG A 143 -14.50 -16.04 -12.22
C ARG A 143 -13.23 -16.01 -11.37
N LEU A 144 -13.14 -16.93 -10.42
CA LEU A 144 -11.94 -17.22 -9.65
C LEU A 144 -11.63 -18.69 -9.87
N GLU A 145 -10.40 -18.97 -10.29
CA GLU A 145 -9.90 -20.34 -10.36
C GLU A 145 -9.48 -20.82 -8.97
N PRO A 146 -9.52 -22.14 -8.70
CA PRO A 146 -9.02 -22.68 -7.43
C PRO A 146 -7.57 -22.28 -7.12
N VAL A 147 -6.74 -22.08 -8.15
CA VAL A 147 -5.35 -21.63 -8.01
C VAL A 147 -5.24 -20.18 -7.50
N ASP A 148 -6.24 -19.35 -7.78
CA ASP A 148 -6.25 -17.94 -7.39
C ASP A 148 -6.55 -17.72 -5.92
N VAL A 149 -6.86 -18.78 -5.16
CA VAL A 149 -7.38 -18.68 -3.81
C VAL A 149 -6.48 -19.43 -2.84
N VAL A 150 -6.05 -18.74 -1.78
CA VAL A 150 -5.24 -19.32 -0.70
C VAL A 150 -5.98 -19.19 0.63
N LYS A 151 -5.61 -20.04 1.59
CA LYS A 151 -6.08 -19.92 2.98
C LYS A 151 -4.97 -19.33 3.84
N ARG A 152 -5.24 -18.21 4.52
CA ARG A 152 -4.33 -17.56 5.48
C ARG A 152 -5.12 -17.23 6.74
N GLU A 153 -4.55 -17.53 7.91
CA GLU A 153 -5.21 -17.29 9.22
C GLU A 153 -6.67 -17.79 9.28
N GLY A 154 -6.93 -18.98 8.73
CA GLY A 154 -8.27 -19.58 8.72
C GLY A 154 -9.27 -18.96 7.74
N ARG A 155 -8.87 -18.03 6.85
CA ARG A 155 -9.73 -17.31 5.90
C ARG A 155 -9.30 -17.57 4.46
N TRP A 156 -10.26 -17.57 3.54
CA TRP A 156 -9.98 -17.63 2.11
C TRP A 156 -9.76 -16.24 1.55
N LEU A 157 -8.76 -16.08 0.70
CA LEU A 157 -8.41 -14.83 0.04
C LEU A 157 -7.87 -15.09 -1.37
N THR A 158 -8.02 -14.13 -2.27
CA THR A 158 -7.25 -14.12 -3.52
C THR A 158 -5.75 -14.17 -3.18
N ASP A 159 -4.99 -14.94 -3.93
CA ASP A 159 -3.54 -15.04 -3.76
C ASP A 159 -2.83 -13.74 -4.16
N ILE A 160 -1.51 -13.68 -4.01
CA ILE A 160 -0.75 -12.45 -4.22
C ILE A 160 -0.83 -11.98 -5.68
N PRO A 161 -0.48 -12.78 -6.70
CA PRO A 161 -0.58 -12.37 -8.10
C PRO A 161 -2.00 -11.94 -8.48
N LYS A 162 -3.04 -12.71 -8.08
CA LYS A 162 -4.42 -12.37 -8.41
C LYS A 162 -4.85 -11.06 -7.77
N THR A 163 -4.49 -10.85 -6.50
CA THR A 163 -4.80 -9.62 -5.78
C THR A 163 -4.15 -8.42 -6.46
N ALA A 164 -2.88 -8.52 -6.85
CA ALA A 164 -2.16 -7.45 -7.52
C ALA A 164 -2.77 -7.11 -8.89
N VAL A 165 -3.00 -8.13 -9.73
CA VAL A 165 -3.59 -7.95 -11.06
C VAL A 165 -5.01 -7.37 -10.97
N ASP A 166 -5.84 -7.83 -10.04
CA ASP A 166 -7.20 -7.30 -9.87
C ASP A 166 -7.20 -5.83 -9.41
N LEU A 167 -6.27 -5.43 -8.53
CA LEU A 167 -6.10 -4.03 -8.15
C LEU A 167 -5.56 -3.17 -9.30
N CYS A 168 -4.75 -3.76 -10.20
CA CYS A 168 -4.35 -3.12 -11.44
C CYS A 168 -5.52 -2.98 -12.45
N ARG A 169 -6.55 -3.84 -12.38
CA ARG A 169 -7.78 -3.73 -13.19
C ARG A 169 -8.77 -2.72 -12.62
N ALA A 170 -8.81 -2.59 -11.29
CA ALA A 170 -9.82 -1.80 -10.59
C ALA A 170 -9.67 -0.29 -10.84
N ARG A 171 -10.58 0.31 -11.63
CA ARG A 171 -10.61 1.76 -11.89
C ARG A 171 -10.78 2.62 -10.63
N THR A 172 -11.48 2.09 -9.63
CA THR A 172 -11.74 2.79 -8.37
C THR A 172 -10.60 2.65 -7.37
N SER A 173 -9.61 1.80 -7.67
CA SER A 173 -8.48 1.58 -6.76
C SER A 173 -7.30 2.46 -7.12
N GLU A 174 -6.79 3.14 -6.11
CA GLU A 174 -5.61 3.99 -6.19
C GLU A 174 -4.32 3.19 -5.93
N ASN A 175 -4.47 1.92 -5.57
CA ASN A 175 -3.38 1.06 -5.13
C ASN A 175 -2.78 0.20 -6.24
N GLY A 176 -3.28 0.28 -7.48
CA GLY A 176 -2.84 -0.59 -8.59
C GLY A 176 -1.32 -0.56 -8.79
N ALA A 177 -0.74 0.62 -9.02
CA ALA A 177 0.71 0.76 -9.20
C ALA A 177 1.50 0.38 -7.95
N VAL A 178 1.04 0.86 -6.77
CA VAL A 178 1.66 0.58 -5.47
C VAL A 178 1.78 -0.91 -5.19
N VAL A 179 0.70 -1.65 -5.45
CA VAL A 179 0.65 -3.09 -5.23
C VAL A 179 1.43 -3.84 -6.29
N ALA A 180 1.44 -3.38 -7.56
CA ALA A 180 2.26 -4.00 -8.60
C ALA A 180 3.76 -3.90 -8.27
N ASP A 181 4.22 -2.71 -7.88
CA ASP A 181 5.61 -2.49 -7.45
C ASP A 181 5.94 -3.35 -6.24
N ALA A 182 5.12 -3.27 -5.18
CA ALA A 182 5.32 -4.08 -4.00
C ALA A 182 5.29 -5.60 -4.29
N ALA A 183 4.50 -6.04 -5.27
CA ALA A 183 4.40 -7.45 -5.64
C ALA A 183 5.71 -7.95 -6.23
N LEU A 184 6.25 -7.24 -7.22
CA LEU A 184 7.56 -7.51 -7.81
C LEU A 184 8.69 -7.37 -6.79
N ARG A 185 8.53 -6.46 -5.83
CA ARG A 185 9.52 -6.16 -4.82
C ARG A 185 9.81 -7.34 -3.89
N GLY A 186 8.81 -8.15 -3.53
CA GLY A 186 9.07 -9.23 -2.57
C GLY A 186 7.97 -10.25 -2.38
N HIS A 187 6.97 -10.30 -3.26
CA HIS A 187 5.82 -11.18 -3.07
C HIS A 187 5.55 -12.16 -4.23
N CYS A 188 5.96 -11.83 -5.45
CA CYS A 188 5.91 -12.71 -6.62
C CYS A 188 6.86 -12.24 -7.73
N THR A 189 7.08 -13.10 -8.71
CA THR A 189 7.86 -12.83 -9.92
C THR A 189 7.05 -12.08 -10.97
N GLU A 190 7.74 -11.49 -11.95
CA GLU A 190 7.08 -10.86 -13.11
C GLU A 190 6.30 -11.89 -13.94
N GLU A 191 6.85 -13.10 -14.10
CA GLU A 191 6.21 -14.18 -14.83
C GLU A 191 4.88 -14.61 -14.19
N GLU A 192 4.80 -14.67 -12.86
CA GLU A 192 3.57 -14.97 -12.12
C GLU A 192 2.50 -13.90 -12.33
N LEU A 193 2.87 -12.61 -12.35
CA LEU A 193 1.93 -11.51 -12.61
C LEU A 193 1.36 -11.58 -14.03
N TRP A 194 2.23 -11.77 -15.03
CA TRP A 194 1.78 -11.85 -16.43
C TRP A 194 0.98 -13.12 -16.71
N ALA A 195 1.37 -14.28 -16.16
CA ALA A 195 0.59 -15.51 -16.28
C ALA A 195 -0.82 -15.34 -15.67
N THR A 196 -0.91 -14.71 -14.49
CA THR A 196 -2.20 -14.42 -13.84
C THR A 196 -3.03 -13.40 -14.62
N PHE A 197 -2.37 -12.41 -15.23
CA PHE A 197 -3.03 -11.45 -16.10
C PHE A 197 -3.61 -12.13 -17.36
N ASP A 198 -2.82 -12.96 -18.04
CA ASP A 198 -3.15 -13.62 -19.31
C ASP A 198 -4.20 -14.73 -19.15
N ALA A 199 -4.33 -15.34 -17.97
CA ALA A 199 -5.38 -16.29 -17.65
C ALA A 199 -6.82 -15.71 -17.80
N TYR A 200 -6.93 -14.38 -17.86
CA TYR A 200 -8.20 -13.66 -17.91
C TYR A 200 -8.24 -12.61 -19.03
N PRO A 201 -8.21 -13.01 -20.31
CA PRO A 201 -8.00 -12.10 -21.44
C PRO A 201 -9.14 -11.10 -21.66
N ARG A 202 -10.37 -11.42 -21.21
CA ARG A 202 -11.57 -10.59 -21.38
C ARG A 202 -11.99 -9.81 -20.12
N SER A 203 -11.14 -9.78 -19.09
CA SER A 203 -11.46 -9.05 -17.87
C SER A 203 -11.53 -7.55 -18.10
N PRO A 204 -12.58 -6.86 -17.59
CA PRO A 204 -12.64 -5.41 -17.60
C PRO A 204 -11.41 -4.80 -16.92
N GLY A 205 -10.89 -3.72 -17.48
CA GLY A 205 -9.71 -3.05 -16.95
C GLY A 205 -8.36 -3.65 -17.37
N ASN A 206 -8.33 -4.67 -18.23
CA ASN A 206 -7.06 -5.24 -18.74
C ASN A 206 -6.15 -4.22 -19.41
N VAL A 207 -6.69 -3.20 -20.08
CA VAL A 207 -5.89 -2.10 -20.66
C VAL A 207 -5.11 -1.36 -19.56
N ARG A 208 -5.79 -1.00 -18.47
CA ARG A 208 -5.16 -0.35 -17.31
C ARG A 208 -4.17 -1.29 -16.64
N ALA A 209 -4.55 -2.54 -16.43
CA ALA A 209 -3.68 -3.50 -15.75
C ALA A 209 -2.41 -3.76 -16.55
N ARG A 210 -2.50 -3.94 -17.87
CA ARG A 210 -1.33 -4.07 -18.75
C ARG A 210 -0.41 -2.85 -18.62
N LYS A 211 -0.95 -1.64 -18.67
CA LYS A 211 -0.18 -0.41 -18.48
C LYS A 211 0.59 -0.43 -17.16
N LEU A 212 -0.11 -0.66 -16.05
CA LEU A 212 0.51 -0.63 -14.72
C LEU A 212 1.52 -1.76 -14.51
N LEU A 213 1.28 -2.96 -15.04
CA LEU A 213 2.22 -4.07 -14.97
C LEU A 213 3.48 -3.80 -15.81
N THR A 214 3.37 -3.19 -17.00
CA THR A 214 4.52 -2.77 -17.80
C THR A 214 5.37 -1.69 -17.11
N GLU A 215 4.72 -0.82 -16.33
CA GLU A 215 5.37 0.25 -15.57
C GLU A 215 5.85 -0.19 -14.17
N ALA A 216 5.50 -1.42 -13.75
CA ALA A 216 5.84 -1.93 -12.43
C ALA A 216 7.34 -2.23 -12.34
N THR A 217 7.92 -1.94 -11.18
CA THR A 217 9.36 -2.08 -10.94
C THR A 217 9.63 -2.47 -9.49
N THR A 218 10.81 -3.02 -9.22
CA THR A 218 11.25 -3.39 -7.85
C THR A 218 11.78 -2.22 -7.03
N GLY A 219 12.15 -1.11 -7.68
CA GLY A 219 12.87 0.02 -7.05
C GLY A 219 12.02 0.99 -6.22
N ALA A 220 10.69 0.92 -6.24
CA ALA A 220 9.84 1.78 -5.41
C ALA A 220 9.70 1.17 -4.00
N GLU A 221 10.30 1.82 -3.01
CA GLU A 221 10.38 1.33 -1.63
C GLU A 221 9.18 1.80 -0.77
N SER A 222 8.44 2.81 -1.24
CA SER A 222 7.25 3.33 -0.56
C SER A 222 6.04 3.55 -1.48
N ILE A 223 4.87 3.74 -0.84
CA ILE A 223 3.63 4.14 -1.53
C ILE A 223 3.85 5.44 -2.30
N GLY A 224 4.52 6.42 -1.67
CA GLY A 224 4.75 7.73 -2.27
C GLY A 224 5.64 7.64 -3.49
N GLU A 225 6.75 6.91 -3.41
CA GLU A 225 7.65 6.69 -4.55
C GLU A 225 6.93 6.02 -5.74
N SER A 226 6.10 4.99 -5.48
CA SER A 226 5.31 4.34 -6.54
C SER A 226 4.39 5.34 -7.26
N LEU A 227 3.78 6.27 -6.49
CA LEU A 227 2.87 7.28 -7.03
C LEU A 227 3.61 8.43 -7.73
N VAL A 228 4.76 8.86 -7.21
CA VAL A 228 5.61 9.87 -7.86
C VAL A 228 6.20 9.33 -9.15
N LYS A 229 6.60 8.05 -9.19
CA LYS A 229 7.00 7.35 -10.42
C LYS A 229 5.90 7.41 -11.47
N GLN A 230 4.68 7.09 -11.08
CA GLN A 230 3.51 7.18 -11.96
C GLN A 230 3.25 8.61 -12.45
N ALA A 231 3.44 9.62 -11.59
CA ALA A 231 3.34 11.02 -11.99
C ALA A 231 4.43 11.43 -12.99
N ALA A 232 5.67 10.94 -12.83
CA ALA A 232 6.75 11.18 -13.80
C ALA A 232 6.47 10.53 -15.17
N ILE A 233 5.96 9.29 -15.16
CA ILE A 233 5.54 8.60 -16.39
C ILE A 233 4.40 9.35 -17.07
N ALA A 234 3.38 9.77 -16.33
CA ALA A 234 2.25 10.53 -16.84
C ALA A 234 2.66 11.91 -17.37
N ALA A 235 3.66 12.54 -16.77
CA ALA A 235 4.25 13.79 -17.25
C ALA A 235 4.99 13.64 -18.59
N GLY A 236 5.27 12.41 -19.04
CA GLY A 236 5.97 12.12 -20.28
C GLY A 236 7.47 12.46 -20.22
N VAL A 237 8.04 12.55 -19.02
CA VAL A 237 9.45 12.95 -18.85
C VAL A 237 10.41 11.77 -19.00
N ALA A 238 9.99 10.58 -18.57
CA ALA A 238 10.77 9.35 -18.62
C ALA A 238 9.85 8.12 -18.47
N HIS A 239 10.37 6.94 -18.80
CA HIS A 239 9.63 5.69 -18.61
C HIS A 239 10.59 4.55 -18.21
N PRO A 240 10.24 3.65 -17.27
CA PRO A 240 11.14 2.58 -16.81
C PRO A 240 11.68 1.69 -17.93
N GLN A 241 10.84 1.41 -18.94
CA GLN A 241 11.20 0.58 -20.11
C GLN A 241 11.86 1.35 -21.27
N SER A 242 12.04 2.67 -21.15
CA SER A 242 12.60 3.49 -22.24
C SER A 242 14.13 3.42 -22.24
N LYS A 243 14.72 3.11 -23.40
CA LYS A 243 16.19 3.16 -23.57
C LYS A 243 16.71 4.58 -23.81
N ARG A 244 15.87 5.49 -24.31
CA ARG A 244 16.27 6.87 -24.58
C ARG A 244 16.18 7.66 -23.27
N SER A 245 14.96 7.77 -22.75
CA SER A 245 14.67 8.49 -21.51
C SER A 245 14.29 7.50 -20.38
N PRO A 246 15.24 6.73 -19.82
CA PRO A 246 14.97 5.79 -18.74
C PRO A 246 14.59 6.54 -17.47
N LEU A 247 13.62 6.00 -16.73
CA LEU A 247 13.33 6.43 -15.36
C LEU A 247 14.03 5.49 -14.41
N LEU A 248 15.17 5.91 -13.87
CA LEU A 248 15.95 5.14 -12.90
C LEU A 248 15.42 5.40 -11.49
N GLN A 249 15.60 4.42 -10.61
CA GLN A 249 15.17 4.50 -9.22
C GLN A 249 16.34 4.18 -8.30
N GLN A 250 16.32 4.72 -7.08
CA GLN A 250 17.32 4.44 -6.05
C GLN A 250 18.76 4.68 -6.54
N VAL A 251 19.03 5.87 -7.08
CA VAL A 251 20.32 6.19 -7.70
C VAL A 251 21.25 6.87 -6.71
N ALA A 252 22.44 6.32 -6.51
CA ALA A 252 23.49 6.88 -5.67
C ALA A 252 24.37 7.88 -6.45
N PHE A 253 24.67 8.99 -5.78
CA PHE A 253 25.60 10.01 -6.28
C PHE A 253 26.77 10.22 -5.32
N TYR A 254 27.91 10.53 -5.93
CA TYR A 254 29.19 10.75 -5.26
C TYR A 254 29.83 12.04 -5.78
N ASP A 255 30.60 12.72 -4.94
CA ASP A 255 31.52 13.79 -5.35
C ASP A 255 32.94 13.52 -4.79
N ALA A 256 33.83 14.49 -4.91
CA ALA A 256 35.20 14.38 -4.39
C ALA A 256 35.29 14.18 -2.86
N HIS A 257 34.22 14.47 -2.13
CA HIS A 257 34.10 14.22 -0.68
C HIS A 257 33.41 12.88 -0.37
N GLY A 258 33.13 12.06 -1.38
CA GLY A 258 32.53 10.74 -1.26
C GLY A 258 31.03 10.74 -1.48
N PHE A 259 30.33 9.81 -0.84
CA PHE A 259 28.89 9.61 -1.01
C PHE A 259 28.09 10.89 -0.64
N ILE A 260 27.18 11.28 -1.52
CA ILE A 260 26.25 12.40 -1.28
C ILE A 260 24.94 11.87 -0.72
N GLY A 261 24.38 10.87 -1.39
CA GLY A 261 23.07 10.32 -1.06
C GLY A 261 22.52 9.47 -2.19
N ARG A 262 21.47 8.71 -1.85
CA ARG A 262 20.64 7.97 -2.79
C ARG A 262 19.36 8.76 -3.02
N VAL A 263 18.95 8.89 -4.27
CA VAL A 263 17.73 9.61 -4.66
C VAL A 263 16.67 8.64 -5.15
N ASP A 264 15.40 8.98 -4.95
CA ASP A 264 14.29 8.07 -5.25
C ASP A 264 14.15 7.80 -6.75
N LEU A 265 14.10 8.86 -7.56
CA LEU A 265 13.99 8.77 -9.02
C LEU A 265 15.03 9.67 -9.70
N PHE A 266 15.55 9.22 -10.84
CA PHE A 266 16.48 9.98 -11.65
C PHE A 266 16.16 9.83 -13.15
N VAL A 267 16.18 10.96 -13.86
CA VAL A 267 16.05 11.04 -15.33
C VAL A 267 17.41 11.51 -15.89
N PRO A 268 18.27 10.59 -16.37
CA PRO A 268 19.64 10.91 -16.76
C PRO A 268 19.74 11.99 -17.83
N GLU A 269 18.91 11.91 -18.88
CA GLU A 269 18.95 12.85 -20.01
C GLU A 269 18.67 14.30 -19.60
N LEU A 270 18.08 14.52 -18.42
CA LEU A 270 17.74 15.85 -17.91
C LEU A 270 18.58 16.23 -16.67
N GLY A 271 19.44 15.34 -16.16
CA GLY A 271 20.04 15.54 -14.84
C GLY A 271 19.00 15.78 -13.73
N LEU A 272 17.77 15.28 -13.90
CA LEU A 272 16.61 15.60 -13.07
C LEU A 272 16.41 14.52 -12.02
N VAL A 273 16.50 14.90 -10.75
CA VAL A 273 16.19 14.10 -9.58
C VAL A 273 14.78 14.44 -9.11
N ILE A 274 13.99 13.41 -8.81
CA ILE A 274 12.65 13.56 -8.24
C ILE A 274 12.60 12.76 -6.93
N GLU A 275 12.39 13.44 -5.82
CA GLU A 275 12.32 12.85 -4.48
C GLU A 275 10.91 12.95 -3.91
N PHE A 276 10.48 11.93 -3.19
CA PHE A 276 9.26 11.92 -2.43
C PHE A 276 9.54 12.21 -0.94
N ASP A 277 9.02 13.34 -0.44
CA ASP A 277 9.13 13.66 0.98
C ASP A 277 7.90 13.14 1.75
N GLY A 278 8.12 12.01 2.43
CA GLY A 278 7.13 11.34 3.25
C GLY A 278 6.91 11.95 4.64
N ASN A 279 7.70 12.96 5.07
CA ASN A 279 7.64 13.50 6.44
C ASN A 279 6.38 14.33 6.71
N VAL A 280 5.72 14.84 5.67
CA VAL A 280 4.42 15.52 5.79
C VAL A 280 3.29 14.50 5.63
N LYS A 281 3.14 13.56 6.57
CA LYS A 281 2.03 12.59 6.53
C LYS A 281 0.70 13.27 6.81
N TYR A 282 -0.35 12.82 6.11
CA TYR A 282 -1.73 13.22 6.38
C TYR A 282 -2.09 12.97 7.85
N GLY A 283 -2.49 14.03 8.57
CA GLY A 283 -3.10 13.92 9.90
C GLY A 283 -2.17 13.57 11.06
N ALA A 284 -0.85 13.56 10.88
CA ALA A 284 0.11 13.42 11.98
C ALA A 284 1.09 14.59 11.94
N SER A 285 1.08 15.41 13.00
CA SER A 285 2.13 16.39 13.26
C SER A 285 3.47 15.64 13.26
N SER A 286 4.29 15.88 12.24
CA SER A 286 5.66 15.35 12.18
C SER A 286 6.40 15.79 13.44
N GLY A 287 7.12 14.85 14.07
CA GLY A 287 7.97 15.13 15.23
C GLY A 287 8.98 16.25 14.93
N GLU A 288 9.51 16.88 15.98
CA GLU A 288 10.51 17.94 15.86
C GLU A 288 11.75 17.43 15.11
N THR A 289 11.90 17.85 13.85
CA THR A 289 13.14 17.66 13.10
C THR A 289 14.22 18.52 13.75
N THR A 290 15.26 17.89 14.29
CA THR A 290 16.39 18.61 14.91
C THR A 290 17.09 19.53 13.90
N GLN A 291 17.61 20.68 14.36
CA GLN A 291 18.36 21.63 13.52
C GLN A 291 19.53 20.96 12.76
N ASP A 292 20.15 19.95 13.37
CA ASP A 292 21.23 19.17 12.74
C ASP A 292 20.75 18.35 11.53
N ALA A 293 19.54 17.80 11.58
CA ALA A 293 18.97 17.03 10.47
C ALA A 293 18.62 17.95 9.29
N ILE A 294 18.07 19.14 9.57
CA ILE A 294 17.82 20.18 8.56
C ILE A 294 19.13 20.61 7.90
N SER A 295 20.17 20.83 8.71
CA SER A 295 21.49 21.27 8.23
C SER A 295 22.16 20.21 7.34
N LYS A 296 22.06 18.93 7.72
CA LYS A 296 22.56 17.81 6.90
C LYS A 296 21.82 17.70 5.57
N GLU A 297 20.50 17.86 5.58
CA GLU A 297 19.69 17.77 4.35
C GLU A 297 19.98 18.94 3.39
N LEU A 298 20.15 20.16 3.93
CA LEU A 298 20.54 21.32 3.13
C LEU A 298 21.95 21.13 2.52
N ALA A 299 22.89 20.57 3.28
CA ALA A 299 24.22 20.25 2.78
C ALA A 299 24.18 19.18 1.67
N ARG A 300 23.34 18.15 1.82
CA ARG A 300 23.11 17.11 0.79
C ARG A 300 22.57 17.72 -0.49
N GLU A 301 21.52 18.52 -0.40
CA GLU A 301 20.91 19.16 -1.56
C GLU A 301 21.88 20.09 -2.28
N LYS A 302 22.69 20.85 -1.53
CA LYS A 302 23.74 21.69 -2.12
C LYS A 302 24.78 20.87 -2.88
N ARG A 303 25.21 19.73 -2.35
CA ARG A 303 26.17 18.83 -3.03
C ARG A 303 25.60 18.25 -4.32
N LEU A 304 24.34 17.80 -4.32
CA LEU A 304 23.66 17.35 -5.54
C LEU A 304 23.59 18.47 -6.59
N LYS A 305 23.20 19.69 -6.19
CA LYS A 305 23.13 20.84 -7.10
C LYS A 305 24.50 21.23 -7.66
N ASN A 306 25.57 21.11 -6.88
CA ASN A 306 26.93 21.38 -7.34
C ASN A 306 27.39 20.39 -8.43
N LEU A 307 26.80 19.18 -8.50
CA LEU A 307 27.01 18.27 -9.62
C LEU A 307 26.29 18.74 -10.90
N GLY A 308 25.39 19.74 -10.82
CA GLY A 308 24.53 20.13 -11.93
C GLY A 308 23.24 19.31 -12.00
N LEU A 309 22.86 18.64 -10.90
CA LEU A 309 21.57 17.98 -10.77
C LEU A 309 20.49 18.99 -10.39
N ILE A 310 19.30 18.81 -10.98
CA ILE A 310 18.10 19.57 -10.65
C ILE A 310 17.23 18.68 -9.77
N VAL A 311 16.90 19.14 -8.57
CA VAL A 311 16.16 18.35 -7.58
C VAL A 311 14.75 18.89 -7.42
N VAL A 312 13.75 18.03 -7.63
CA VAL A 312 12.33 18.33 -7.39
C VAL A 312 11.83 17.46 -6.25
N ARG A 313 11.25 18.08 -5.22
CA ARG A 313 10.62 17.37 -4.11
C ARG A 313 9.11 17.36 -4.24
N ILE A 314 8.53 16.18 -4.14
CA ILE A 314 7.09 15.96 -4.19
C ILE A 314 6.61 15.53 -2.80
N VAL A 315 5.57 16.21 -2.30
CA VAL A 315 4.95 15.89 -1.00
C VAL A 315 3.58 15.22 -1.17
N TRP A 316 3.08 14.57 -0.11
CA TRP A 316 1.77 13.92 -0.08
C TRP A 316 0.63 14.77 -0.64
N SER A 317 0.56 16.06 -0.28
CA SER A 317 -0.53 16.93 -0.72
C SER A 317 -0.55 17.13 -2.24
N GLN A 318 0.62 17.12 -2.89
CA GLN A 318 0.75 17.26 -4.35
C GLN A 318 0.39 15.95 -5.05
N VAL A 319 0.80 14.80 -4.49
CA VAL A 319 0.40 13.48 -5.00
C VAL A 319 -1.11 13.32 -4.93
N LEU A 320 -1.71 13.60 -3.77
CA LEU A 320 -3.14 13.38 -3.52
C LEU A 320 -4.06 14.35 -4.26
N ARG A 321 -3.57 15.56 -4.58
CA ARG A 321 -4.29 16.54 -5.41
C ARG A 321 -4.03 16.37 -6.91
N GLY A 322 -3.14 15.46 -7.30
CA GLY A 322 -2.76 15.24 -8.69
C GLY A 322 -1.88 16.33 -9.30
N SER A 323 -1.32 17.25 -8.51
CA SER A 323 -0.44 18.31 -9.02
C SER A 323 1.00 17.88 -9.22
N ALA A 324 1.40 16.70 -8.72
CA ALA A 324 2.75 16.16 -8.89
C ALA A 324 3.16 16.01 -10.36
N GLU A 325 2.24 15.55 -11.22
CA GLU A 325 2.49 15.39 -12.66
C GLU A 325 2.88 16.71 -13.32
N GLU A 326 2.10 17.78 -13.07
CA GLU A 326 2.36 19.10 -13.64
C GLU A 326 3.65 19.72 -13.10
N ILE A 327 3.96 19.53 -11.81
CA ILE A 327 5.21 20.01 -11.21
C ILE A 327 6.42 19.33 -11.89
N ILE A 328 6.37 18.02 -12.08
CA ILE A 328 7.44 17.25 -12.73
C ILE A 328 7.57 17.66 -14.21
N ARG A 329 6.45 17.83 -14.91
CA ARG A 329 6.43 18.27 -16.32
C ARG A 329 7.12 19.63 -16.48
N ARG A 330 6.73 20.63 -15.68
CA ARG A 330 7.32 21.97 -15.73
C ARG A 330 8.82 21.95 -15.44
N ALA A 331 9.23 21.21 -14.41
CA ALA A 331 10.66 21.08 -14.11
C ALA A 331 11.44 20.52 -15.31
N ALA A 332 10.92 19.48 -15.97
CA ALA A 332 11.54 18.91 -17.16
C ALA A 332 11.54 19.88 -18.37
N GLU A 333 10.48 20.64 -18.58
CA GLU A 333 10.42 21.68 -19.62
C GLU A 333 11.44 22.80 -19.37
N ASP A 334 11.57 23.25 -18.12
CA ASP A 334 12.55 24.26 -17.72
C ASP A 334 13.98 23.76 -17.96
N VAL A 335 14.27 22.49 -17.64
CA VAL A 335 15.58 21.88 -17.94
C VAL A 335 15.84 21.87 -19.44
N ARG A 336 14.88 21.39 -20.25
CA ARG A 336 15.05 21.33 -21.71
C ARG A 336 15.29 22.71 -22.31
N ALA A 337 14.55 23.73 -21.85
CA ALA A 337 14.74 25.11 -22.27
C ALA A 337 16.10 25.70 -21.84
N GLN A 338 16.70 25.22 -20.76
CA GLN A 338 18.08 25.56 -20.39
C GLN A 338 19.09 24.86 -21.32
N MET A 339 18.89 23.58 -21.61
CA MET A 339 19.74 22.81 -22.53
C MET A 339 19.72 23.40 -23.95
N ASP A 340 18.56 23.81 -24.45
CA ASP A 340 18.41 24.48 -25.75
C ASP A 340 19.16 25.83 -25.80
N ARG A 341 19.37 26.47 -24.64
CA ARG A 341 20.19 27.69 -24.48
C ARG A 341 21.68 27.38 -24.27
N GLY A 342 22.10 26.12 -24.38
CA GLY A 342 23.49 25.68 -24.27
C GLY A 342 23.96 25.36 -22.85
N TRP A 343 23.06 25.28 -21.87
CA TRP A 343 23.44 24.86 -20.51
C TRP A 343 23.68 23.35 -20.47
N SER A 344 24.79 22.93 -19.87
CA SER A 344 25.06 21.52 -19.59
C SER A 344 24.31 21.06 -18.34
N VAL A 345 23.66 19.90 -18.42
CA VAL A 345 23.16 19.17 -17.26
C VAL A 345 24.21 18.15 -16.77
N TYR A 346 23.98 17.55 -15.61
CA TYR A 346 24.84 16.50 -15.08
C TYR A 346 25.11 15.38 -16.10
N SER A 347 26.39 15.05 -16.28
CA SER A 347 26.89 14.00 -17.18
C SER A 347 27.94 13.09 -16.52
N GLY A 348 28.01 13.10 -15.18
CA GLY A 348 28.94 12.28 -14.41
C GLY A 348 28.47 10.84 -14.20
N GLU A 349 29.29 10.06 -13.48
CA GLU A 349 29.00 8.67 -13.12
C GLU A 349 28.02 8.57 -11.95
N TYR A 350 27.03 7.69 -12.09
CA TYR A 350 26.04 7.37 -11.08
C TYR A 350 25.88 5.86 -10.96
N GLU A 351 25.42 5.40 -9.79
CA GLU A 351 25.21 3.98 -9.51
C GLU A 351 23.72 3.73 -9.23
N VAL A 352 23.09 2.82 -9.96
CA VAL A 352 21.75 2.36 -9.61
C VAL A 352 21.91 1.37 -8.46
N CYS A 353 21.38 1.71 -7.29
CA CYS A 353 21.46 0.81 -6.14
C CYS A 353 20.53 -0.37 -6.34
N GLU A 354 21.01 -1.56 -5.97
CA GLU A 354 20.12 -2.67 -5.68
C GLU A 354 19.18 -2.25 -4.54
N PRO A 355 17.90 -2.65 -4.61
CA PRO A 355 16.95 -2.25 -3.58
C PRO A 355 17.37 -2.77 -2.20
N TYR A 356 17.20 -1.95 -1.15
CA TYR A 356 17.76 -2.24 0.19
C TYR A 356 16.89 -3.18 1.05
N PHE A 357 15.77 -3.67 0.54
CA PHE A 357 14.94 -4.57 1.32
C PHE A 357 15.51 -6.00 1.30
N GLU A 358 15.79 -6.54 2.48
CA GLU A 358 15.83 -7.98 2.64
C GLU A 358 14.39 -8.49 2.57
N VAL A 359 14.10 -9.35 1.60
CA VAL A 359 12.83 -10.08 1.63
C VAL A 359 12.87 -10.96 2.89
N GLU A 360 11.96 -10.73 3.84
CA GLU A 360 11.92 -11.52 5.07
C GLU A 360 11.88 -13.00 4.71
N LYS A 361 12.63 -13.81 5.47
CA LYS A 361 12.76 -15.25 5.20
C LYS A 361 11.40 -15.95 5.09
N GLU A 362 10.40 -15.51 5.86
CA GLU A 362 9.02 -16.00 5.77
C GLU A 362 8.32 -15.64 4.43
N ALA A 363 8.56 -14.44 3.88
CA ALA A 363 8.03 -14.03 2.58
C ALA A 363 8.76 -14.75 1.42
N ILE A 364 10.08 -14.94 1.54
CA ILE A 364 10.87 -15.79 0.64
C ILE A 364 10.37 -17.24 0.70
N ASP A 365 10.19 -17.79 1.90
CA ASP A 365 9.74 -19.17 2.11
C ASP A 365 8.33 -19.38 1.55
N LEU A 366 7.45 -18.38 1.66
CA LEU A 366 6.13 -18.39 1.02
C LEU A 366 6.23 -18.39 -0.51
N ALA A 367 7.13 -17.58 -1.09
CA ALA A 367 7.38 -17.52 -2.53
C ALA A 367 8.04 -18.81 -3.07
N ILE A 368 8.97 -19.40 -2.31
CA ILE A 368 9.64 -20.67 -2.63
C ILE A 368 8.66 -21.85 -2.53
N GLN A 369 7.81 -21.90 -1.51
CA GLN A 369 6.75 -22.91 -1.40
C GLN A 369 5.77 -22.83 -2.57
N ARG A 370 5.48 -21.62 -3.07
CA ARG A 370 4.64 -21.42 -4.26
C ARG A 370 5.31 -21.91 -5.53
N ARG A 371 6.60 -21.63 -5.73
CA ARG A 371 7.38 -22.15 -6.87
C ARG A 371 7.40 -23.68 -6.88
N LYS A 372 7.54 -24.33 -5.72
CA LYS A 372 7.49 -25.80 -5.60
C LYS A 372 6.12 -26.36 -5.95
N ARG A 373 5.05 -25.76 -5.41
CA ARG A 373 3.67 -26.18 -5.71
C ARG A 373 3.30 -25.97 -7.18
N TRP A 374 3.79 -24.91 -7.81
CA TRP A 374 3.61 -24.67 -9.25
C TRP A 374 4.39 -25.64 -10.14
N ALA A 375 5.61 -26.01 -9.73
CA ALA A 375 6.40 -27.04 -10.43
C ALA A 375 5.77 -28.44 -10.31
N GLU A 376 5.08 -28.72 -9.21
CA GLU A 376 4.38 -29.99 -8.94
C GLU A 376 3.02 -30.11 -9.67
N VAL A 377 2.30 -29.00 -9.86
CA VAL A 377 0.95 -28.97 -10.48
C VAL A 377 1.04 -28.69 -11.99
N GLY A 378 2.07 -29.26 -12.64
CA GLY A 378 2.39 -29.04 -14.06
C GLY A 378 1.16 -28.90 -14.95
N ARG A 379 1.10 -27.77 -15.67
CA ARG A 379 0.10 -27.39 -16.71
C ARG A 379 -1.21 -28.18 -16.62
N LEU A 380 -2.14 -27.72 -15.79
CA LEU A 380 -3.55 -28.07 -15.97
C LEU A 380 -4.22 -26.93 -16.75
N TYR A 381 -4.69 -27.33 -17.93
CA TYR A 381 -5.24 -26.58 -19.08
C TYR A 381 -6.18 -25.41 -18.78
#